data_AF-A0A950XMQ5-F1
#
_entry.id   AF-A0A950XMQ5-F1
#
_cell.length_a   1.000
_cell.length_b   1.000
_cell.length_c   1.000
_cell.angle_alpha   90.00
_cell.angle_beta   90.00
_cell.angle_gamma   90.00
#
_symmetry.space_group_name_H-M   'P 1'
#
loop_
_entity.id
_entity.type
_entity.pdbx_description
1 polymer ?
#
loop_
_entity_poly.entity_id
_entity_poly.type
_entity_poly.pdbx_seq_one_letter_code
_entity_poly.pdbx_strand_id
1 'polypeptide(L)'
;WPGLGAYGVSKAALERLVDAWRAEHPNIGFTCLIVGECPGGEGDGATGMNIGWDLELAKQAYPLWLSRGCMPGKLMPVEDLVEVVHTILHTDAATSMPVVIARGAPASPAAFPDSVQS
;
A
#
# COMPACT_ATOMS: atom_id res chain seq x y z
N TRP A 1 10.61 -6.05 0.67
CA TRP A 1 10.63 -6.05 -0.81
C TRP A 1 12.06 -5.96 -1.39
N PRO A 2 12.91 -7.01 -1.29
CA PRO A 2 14.18 -7.05 -2.02
C PRO A 2 13.97 -6.90 -3.54
N GLY A 3 14.88 -6.23 -4.24
CA GLY A 3 14.76 -5.96 -5.68
C GLY A 3 13.93 -4.73 -6.05
N LEU A 4 13.16 -4.15 -5.12
CA LEU A 4 12.34 -2.95 -5.35
C LEU A 4 12.95 -1.68 -4.73
N GLY A 5 14.28 -1.62 -4.59
CA GLY A 5 14.97 -0.50 -3.94
C GLY A 5 14.69 0.85 -4.59
N ALA A 6 14.82 0.93 -5.92
CA ALA A 6 14.53 2.16 -6.68
C ALA A 6 13.07 2.62 -6.54
N TYR A 7 12.13 1.66 -6.53
CA TYR A 7 10.73 1.94 -6.24
C TYR A 7 10.54 2.49 -4.81
N GLY A 8 11.18 1.88 -3.81
CA GLY A 8 11.14 2.39 -2.44
C GLY A 8 11.70 3.80 -2.30
N VAL A 9 12.79 4.11 -3.00
CA VAL A 9 13.38 5.46 -3.03
C VAL A 9 12.42 6.47 -3.63
N SER A 10 11.74 6.15 -4.74
CA SER A 10 10.78 7.08 -5.35
C SER A 10 9.59 7.37 -4.44
N LYS A 11 9.13 6.40 -3.66
CA LYS A 11 8.07 6.59 -2.65
C LYS A 11 8.55 7.43 -1.46
N ALA A 12 9.75 7.17 -0.93
CA ALA A 12 10.33 8.00 0.14
C ALA A 12 10.59 9.45 -0.32
N ALA A 13 11.02 9.64 -1.57
CA ALA A 13 11.17 10.97 -2.15
C ALA A 13 9.83 11.70 -2.28
N LEU A 14 8.77 10.99 -2.69
CA LEU A 14 7.41 11.53 -2.76
C LEU A 14 6.90 11.97 -1.38
N GLU A 15 7.09 11.16 -0.33
CA GLU A 15 6.74 11.53 1.04
C GLU A 15 7.43 12.83 1.46
N ARG A 16 8.74 12.92 1.22
CA ARG A 16 9.52 14.13 1.56
C ARG A 16 9.11 15.37 0.77
N LEU A 17 8.69 15.19 -0.49
CA LEU A 17 8.15 16.25 -1.34
C LEU A 17 6.82 16.77 -0.77
N VAL A 18 5.91 15.87 -0.41
CA VAL A 18 4.61 16.23 0.19
C VAL A 18 4.81 17.04 1.48
N ASP A 19 5.77 16.64 2.32
CA ASP A 19 6.09 17.38 3.55
C ASP A 19 6.64 18.77 3.28
N ALA A 20 7.50 18.94 2.28
CA ALA A 20 8.00 20.26 1.87
C ALA A 20 6.86 21.16 1.39
N TRP A 21 6.03 20.64 0.49
CA TRP A 21 4.92 21.40 -0.09
C TRP A 21 3.87 21.81 0.93
N ARG A 22 3.58 20.96 1.93
CA ARG A 22 2.68 21.33 3.02
C ARG A 22 3.17 22.56 3.80
N ALA A 23 4.48 22.68 4.01
CA ALA A 23 5.07 23.84 4.68
C ALA A 23 5.04 25.10 3.79
N GLU A 24 5.20 24.94 2.48
CA GLU A 24 5.18 26.05 1.51
C GLU A 24 3.76 26.54 1.19
N HIS A 25 2.74 25.69 1.39
CA HIS A 25 1.35 25.96 1.02
C HIS A 25 0.36 25.64 2.17
N PRO A 26 0.37 26.42 3.28
CA PRO A 26 -0.42 26.13 4.48
C PRO A 26 -1.95 26.20 4.28
N ASN A 27 -2.42 26.77 3.17
CA ASN A 27 -3.82 26.88 2.80
C ASN A 27 -4.32 25.70 1.94
N ILE A 28 -3.48 24.70 1.67
CA ILE A 28 -3.82 23.51 0.87
C ILE A 28 -3.67 22.26 1.75
N GLY A 29 -4.70 21.42 1.75
CA GLY A 29 -4.65 20.12 2.41
C GLY A 29 -3.81 19.11 1.62
N PHE A 30 -2.81 18.51 2.27
CA PHE A 30 -1.99 17.44 1.70
C PHE A 30 -2.15 16.15 2.49
N THR A 31 -2.57 15.08 1.80
CA THR A 31 -2.66 13.72 2.35
C THR A 31 -1.70 12.80 1.61
N CYS A 32 -0.79 12.16 2.35
CA CYS A 32 -0.01 11.04 1.83
C CYS A 32 -0.78 9.73 2.07
N LEU A 33 -1.36 9.15 1.02
CA LEU A 33 -2.05 7.87 1.08
C LEU A 33 -1.09 6.73 0.72
N ILE A 34 -0.76 5.91 1.71
CA ILE A 34 0.06 4.71 1.57
C ILE A 34 -0.87 3.53 1.32
N VAL A 35 -0.83 3.02 0.09
CA VAL A 35 -1.67 1.91 -0.38
C VAL A 35 -0.90 0.59 -0.26
N GLY A 36 -1.47 -0.37 0.46
CA GLY A 36 -1.01 -1.75 0.51
C GLY A 36 -1.31 -2.51 -0.78
N GLU A 37 -1.08 -3.82 -0.79
CA GLU A 37 -1.34 -4.65 -1.97
C GLU A 37 -2.83 -4.60 -2.35
N CYS A 38 -3.15 -4.10 -3.54
CA CYS A 38 -4.49 -3.96 -4.09
C CYS A 38 -4.42 -4.32 -5.59
N PRO A 39 -5.35 -5.14 -6.13
CA PRO A 39 -5.34 -5.50 -7.55
C PRO A 39 -5.73 -4.32 -8.44
N GLY A 40 -6.31 -3.25 -7.88
CA GLY A 40 -6.95 -2.18 -8.64
C GLY A 40 -8.34 -2.60 -9.13
N GLY A 41 -8.94 -1.73 -9.95
CA GLY A 41 -10.23 -1.97 -10.61
C GLY A 41 -10.08 -2.73 -11.92
N GLU A 42 -11.15 -2.73 -12.72
CA GLU A 42 -11.15 -3.37 -14.04
C GLU A 42 -10.49 -2.49 -15.11
N GLY A 43 -9.98 -3.13 -16.18
CA GLY A 43 -9.38 -2.43 -17.32
C GLY A 43 -8.21 -1.54 -16.92
N ASP A 44 -8.29 -0.25 -17.27
CA ASP A 44 -7.28 0.76 -16.96
C ASP A 44 -7.16 1.06 -15.45
N GLY A 45 -8.14 0.61 -14.65
CA GLY A 45 -8.11 0.73 -13.19
C GLY A 45 -7.25 -0.32 -12.50
N ALA A 46 -6.80 -1.36 -13.22
CA ALA A 46 -5.98 -2.43 -12.65
C ALA A 46 -4.60 -1.91 -12.23
N THR A 47 -4.01 -2.53 -11.21
CA THR A 47 -2.66 -2.16 -10.77
C THR A 47 -1.65 -2.41 -11.89
N GLY A 48 -0.98 -1.34 -12.32
CA GLY A 48 0.11 -1.40 -13.30
C GLY A 48 1.48 -1.70 -12.68
N MET A 49 1.54 -2.06 -11.39
CA MET A 49 2.80 -2.14 -10.64
C MET A 49 3.85 -3.05 -11.28
N ASN A 50 3.42 -4.14 -11.90
CA ASN A 50 4.28 -5.16 -12.51
C ASN A 50 4.46 -5.00 -14.04
N ILE A 51 3.86 -3.98 -14.66
CA ILE A 51 4.00 -3.73 -16.09
C ILE A 51 5.47 -3.41 -16.40
N GLY A 52 6.04 -4.10 -17.39
CA GLY A 52 7.42 -3.91 -17.83
C GLY A 52 8.49 -4.53 -16.92
N TRP A 53 8.10 -5.36 -15.95
CA TRP A 53 9.09 -6.09 -15.14
C TRP A 53 9.87 -7.12 -15.96
N ASP A 54 11.16 -7.25 -15.63
CA ASP A 54 11.96 -8.41 -16.06
C ASP A 54 11.49 -9.65 -15.29
N LEU A 55 10.92 -10.62 -16.03
CA LEU A 55 10.35 -11.83 -15.46
C LEU A 55 11.40 -12.74 -14.81
N GLU A 56 12.64 -12.76 -15.31
CA GLU A 56 13.69 -13.59 -14.74
C GLU A 56 14.20 -13.02 -13.42
N LEU A 57 14.33 -11.70 -13.32
CA LEU A 57 14.64 -11.03 -12.05
C LEU A 57 13.48 -11.15 -11.06
N ALA A 58 12.23 -11.02 -11.52
CA ALA A 58 11.05 -11.19 -10.67
C ALA A 58 10.99 -12.60 -10.06
N LYS A 59 11.28 -13.65 -10.85
CA LYS A 59 11.37 -15.04 -10.37
C LYS A 59 12.46 -15.22 -9.30
N GLN A 60 13.58 -14.53 -9.40
CA GLN A 60 14.64 -14.58 -8.38
C GLN A 60 14.25 -13.86 -7.09
N ALA A 61 13.51 -12.75 -7.18
CA ALA A 61 13.08 -11.96 -6.03
C ALA A 61 11.87 -12.55 -5.29
N TYR A 62 10.97 -13.25 -5.99
CA TYR A 62 9.73 -13.78 -5.45
C TYR A 62 9.90 -14.68 -4.19
N PRO A 63 10.85 -15.66 -4.15
CA PRO A 63 11.10 -16.44 -2.93
C PRO A 63 11.54 -15.59 -1.72
N LEU A 64 12.23 -14.47 -1.97
CA LEU A 64 12.64 -13.53 -0.92
C LEU A 64 11.46 -12.71 -0.40
N TRP A 65 10.45 -12.44 -1.24
CA TRP A 65 9.22 -11.77 -0.81
C TRP A 65 8.38 -12.68 0.09
N LEU A 66 8.23 -13.95 -0.31
CA LEU A 66 7.50 -14.94 0.48
C LEU A 66 8.18 -15.19 1.84
N SER A 67 9.48 -15.49 1.85
CA SER A 67 10.22 -15.79 3.09
C SER A 67 10.28 -14.63 4.08
N ARG A 68 10.16 -13.39 3.61
CA ARG A 68 10.12 -12.18 4.46
C ARG A 68 8.71 -11.69 4.78
N GLY A 69 7.67 -12.43 4.41
CA GLY A 69 6.27 -12.04 4.62
C GLY A 69 5.90 -10.72 3.94
N CYS A 70 6.58 -10.36 2.84
CA CYS A 70 6.29 -9.14 2.09
C CYS A 70 4.95 -9.25 1.34
N MET A 71 4.51 -10.48 1.03
CA MET A 71 3.25 -10.81 0.37
C MET A 71 2.35 -11.61 1.32
N PRO A 72 1.57 -10.94 2.18
CA PRO A 72 0.70 -11.61 3.17
C PRO A 72 -0.48 -12.38 2.55
N GLY A 73 -0.67 -12.32 1.23
CA GLY A 73 -1.61 -13.18 0.50
C GLY A 73 -3.07 -12.73 0.54
N LYS A 74 -3.39 -11.64 1.24
CA LYS A 74 -4.71 -11.01 1.22
C LYS A 74 -4.58 -9.61 0.64
N LEU A 75 -4.99 -9.46 -0.62
CA LEU A 75 -5.10 -8.16 -1.26
C LEU A 75 -6.25 -7.36 -0.63
N MET A 76 -6.06 -6.04 -0.52
CA MET A 76 -7.12 -5.10 -0.20
C MET A 76 -8.11 -5.02 -1.38
N PRO A 77 -9.43 -5.12 -1.14
CA PRO A 77 -10.44 -4.81 -2.14
C PRO A 77 -10.29 -3.38 -2.68
N VAL A 78 -10.57 -3.17 -3.97
CA VAL A 78 -10.46 -1.84 -4.57
C VAL A 78 -11.56 -0.91 -4.05
N GLU A 79 -12.72 -1.45 -3.73
CA GLU A 79 -13.86 -0.73 -3.15
C GLU A 79 -13.46 -0.10 -1.81
N ASP A 80 -12.75 -0.83 -0.95
CA ASP A 80 -12.23 -0.31 0.32
C ASP A 80 -11.26 0.86 0.09
N LEU A 81 -10.41 0.79 -0.95
CA LEU A 81 -9.51 1.88 -1.32
C LEU A 81 -10.29 3.12 -1.79
N VAL A 82 -11.34 2.93 -2.59
CA VAL A 82 -12.22 4.00 -3.05
C VAL A 82 -12.90 4.67 -1.86
N GLU A 83 -13.41 3.91 -0.90
CA GLU A 83 -14.03 4.45 0.31
C GLU A 83 -13.05 5.26 1.17
N VAL A 84 -11.79 4.83 1.27
CA VAL A 84 -10.74 5.61 1.95
C VAL A 84 -10.51 6.94 1.23
N VAL A 85 -10.36 6.93 -0.10
CA VAL A 85 -10.17 8.17 -0.89
C VAL A 85 -11.41 9.07 -0.76
N HIS A 86 -12.61 8.50 -0.85
CA HIS A 86 -13.87 9.21 -0.67
C HIS A 86 -13.92 9.91 0.70
N THR A 87 -13.54 9.21 1.77
CA THR A 87 -13.47 9.75 3.14
C THR A 87 -12.49 10.92 3.23
N ILE A 88 -11.29 10.78 2.66
CA ILE A 88 -10.28 11.86 2.67
C ILE A 88 -10.83 13.11 1.97
N LEU A 89 -11.48 12.95 0.81
CA LEU A 89 -11.97 14.06 0.00
C LEU A 89 -13.24 14.72 0.55
N HIS A 90 -14.09 13.97 1.25
CA HIS A 90 -15.35 14.49 1.82
C HIS A 90 -15.22 14.99 3.26
N THR A 91 -14.08 14.73 3.91
CA THR A 91 -13.83 15.29 5.24
C THR A 91 -13.68 16.81 5.14
N ASP A 92 -14.32 17.52 6.07
CA ASP A 92 -14.21 18.97 6.16
C ASP A 92 -12.75 19.44 6.25
N ALA A 93 -12.41 20.51 5.53
CA ALA A 93 -11.04 21.02 5.45
C ALA A 93 -10.46 21.50 6.79
N ALA A 94 -11.28 21.71 7.82
CA ALA A 94 -10.82 21.95 9.18
C ALA A 94 -10.18 20.71 9.83
N THR A 95 -10.38 19.52 9.26
CA THR A 95 -9.77 18.26 9.72
C THR A 95 -8.65 17.84 8.77
N SER A 96 -7.43 17.75 9.31
CA SER A 96 -6.27 17.31 8.54
C SER A 96 -6.04 15.80 8.66
N MET A 97 -5.83 15.13 7.53
CA MET A 97 -5.42 13.72 7.44
C MET A 97 -4.04 13.62 6.75
N PRO A 98 -2.94 14.02 7.40
CA PRO A 98 -1.66 14.19 6.72
C PRO A 98 -1.07 12.88 6.17
N VAL A 99 -1.34 11.75 6.83
CA VAL A 99 -0.93 10.41 6.42
C VAL A 99 -2.07 9.44 6.67
N VAL A 100 -2.41 8.65 5.65
CA VAL A 100 -3.39 7.56 5.74
C VAL A 100 -2.74 6.29 5.20
N ILE A 101 -2.87 5.18 5.94
CA ILE A 101 -2.36 3.87 5.52
C ILE A 101 -3.56 2.96 5.28
N ALA A 102 -3.81 2.61 4.02
CA ALA A 102 -4.87 1.69 3.62
C ALA A 102 -4.24 0.40 3.12
N ARG A 103 -4.41 -0.70 3.84
CA ARG A 103 -3.83 -2.00 3.49
C ARG A 103 -4.78 -3.13 3.86
N GLY A 104 -4.66 -4.24 3.14
CA GLY A 104 -5.42 -5.46 3.43
C GLY A 104 -5.19 -5.91 4.88
N ALA A 105 -6.27 -6.38 5.51
CA ALA A 105 -6.19 -6.98 6.83
C ALA A 105 -5.15 -8.11 6.85
N PRO A 106 -4.43 -8.32 7.97
CA PRO A 106 -3.51 -9.45 8.07
C PRO A 106 -4.23 -10.75 7.73
N ALA A 107 -3.57 -11.63 6.98
CA ALA A 107 -4.02 -13.02 6.90
C ALA A 107 -4.08 -13.56 8.33
N SER A 108 -5.19 -14.21 8.70
CA SER A 108 -5.36 -14.76 10.05
C SER A 108 -4.09 -15.51 10.47
N PRO A 109 -3.58 -15.35 11.70
CA PRO A 109 -2.57 -16.28 12.17
C PRO A 109 -3.16 -17.68 12.02
N ALA A 110 -2.40 -18.60 11.42
CA ALA A 110 -2.79 -20.00 11.37
C ALA A 110 -3.26 -20.37 12.77
N ALA A 111 -4.51 -20.83 12.90
CA ALA A 111 -5.04 -21.29 14.17
C ALA A 111 -3.99 -22.21 14.78
N PHE A 112 -3.49 -21.86 15.97
CA PHE A 112 -2.66 -22.78 16.73
C PHE A 112 -3.41 -24.11 16.73
N PRO A 113 -2.80 -25.23 16.31
CA PRO A 113 -3.48 -26.51 16.39
C PRO A 113 -3.88 -26.67 17.85
N ASP A 114 -5.16 -26.94 18.10
CA ASP A 114 -5.71 -27.14 19.44
C ASP A 114 -4.83 -28.15 20.18
N SER A 115 -3.93 -27.63 21.00
CA SER A 115 -3.29 -28.42 22.02
C SER A 115 -4.34 -28.60 23.11
N VAL A 116 -4.71 -29.87 23.29
CA VAL A 116 -5.43 -30.47 24.43
C VAL A 116 -6.94 -30.62 24.24
N GLN A 117 -7.38 -31.87 24.05
CA GLN A 117 -8.37 -32.49 24.94
C GLN A 117 -8.28 -34.04 24.93
N SER A 118 -7.80 -34.53 26.09
CA SER A 118 -7.95 -35.84 26.76
C SER A 118 -7.42 -37.12 26.12
#